data_AF-A0A8D2LXA6-F1
#
_entry.id   AF-A0A8D2LXA6-F1
#
_cell.length_a   1.000
_cell.length_b   1.000
_cell.length_c   1.000
_cell.angle_alpha   90.00
_cell.angle_beta   90.00
_cell.angle_gamma   90.00
#
_symmetry.space_group_name_H-M   'P 1'
#
loop_
_entity.id
_entity.type
_entity.pdbx_description
1 polymer ?
#
loop_
_entity_poly.entity_id
_entity_poly.type
_entity_poly.pdbx_seq_one_letter_code
_entity_poly.pdbx_strand_id
1 'polypeptide(L)'
;MGAIPPLPRPGRASLSAAPMGRALRGAARGAPLPLPPLLLLLALPRAPSDAAAPQSAPAGAAPLRCNVSLDSAPEHRWDAALRLFDPDFLRAAFFRILDLAVPEKVHAILRPIAEELAFSIHQEYAGEIRGLSNALGLNVGDGLLLNLAYEYSAFCTSIIAQDKNGNIYHGRNMDYAFGSILRKVTIEVDFLQNGKVKFKGTTFFGYVGLWTGQSPQKFTITADERDRGSWWENVIAGLVQRNSPVSWLIRTTLTKAEDFEAASFMLAETPIIADVYYIIGGTTSREGLVITRKRSGPEDIWPLDPSTGGWYLVETNYDHWTTPPPSDLRRYALLGGGWAQMPLFVEGTWL
;
A
#
# COMPACT_ATOMS: atom_id res chain seq x y z
N MET A 1 3.19 -54.35 -17.51
CA MET A 1 4.26 -53.61 -16.81
C MET A 1 3.94 -52.14 -16.92
N GLY A 2 3.74 -51.33 -15.89
CA GLY A 2 3.66 -51.52 -14.45
C GLY A 2 2.78 -50.39 -13.88
N ALA A 3 1.96 -50.70 -12.88
CA ALA A 3 1.11 -49.73 -12.19
C ALA A 3 1.90 -48.99 -11.10
N ILE A 4 1.64 -47.70 -10.97
CA ILE A 4 2.23 -46.78 -9.99
C ILE A 4 1.66 -47.09 -8.58
N PRO A 5 2.47 -47.15 -7.51
CA PRO A 5 1.97 -47.40 -6.16
C PRO A 5 1.38 -46.13 -5.51
N PRO A 6 0.40 -46.25 -4.59
CA PRO A 6 -0.20 -45.08 -3.93
C PRO A 6 0.64 -44.59 -2.73
N LEU A 7 0.61 -43.27 -2.53
CA LEU A 7 1.22 -42.53 -1.41
C LEU A 7 0.53 -42.84 -0.06
N PRO A 8 1.27 -42.79 1.07
CA PRO A 8 0.73 -43.10 2.39
C PRO A 8 -0.04 -41.90 2.99
N ARG A 9 -1.13 -42.21 3.72
CA ARG A 9 -1.93 -41.23 4.47
C ARG A 9 -1.25 -40.85 5.80
N PRO A 10 -1.36 -39.59 6.27
CA PRO A 10 -0.82 -39.18 7.56
C PRO A 10 -1.71 -39.67 8.71
N GLY A 11 -1.09 -40.32 9.69
CA GLY A 11 -1.72 -40.83 10.90
C GLY A 11 -2.05 -39.73 11.91
N ARG A 12 -3.21 -39.85 12.56
CA ARG A 12 -3.61 -39.08 13.74
C ARG A 12 -2.72 -39.46 14.93
N ALA A 13 -2.00 -38.50 15.49
CA ALA A 13 -1.39 -38.62 16.81
C ALA A 13 -2.29 -37.95 17.85
N SER A 14 -2.83 -38.74 18.77
CA SER A 14 -3.56 -38.30 19.96
C SER A 14 -2.59 -37.84 21.05
N LEU A 15 -2.76 -36.62 21.54
CA LEU A 15 -2.07 -36.10 22.72
C LEU A 15 -2.61 -36.77 23.99
N SER A 16 -1.75 -37.49 24.71
CA SER A 16 -2.01 -38.00 26.06
C SER A 16 -1.30 -37.11 27.08
N ALA A 17 -2.07 -36.54 28.00
CA ALA A 17 -1.58 -35.78 29.15
C ALA A 17 -1.17 -36.72 30.28
N ALA A 18 -0.03 -36.44 30.93
CA ALA A 18 0.29 -36.91 32.28
C ALA A 18 1.31 -35.95 32.95
N PRO A 19 1.31 -35.86 34.30
CA PRO A 19 1.73 -34.67 35.03
C PRO A 19 3.14 -34.80 35.62
N MET A 20 3.81 -33.67 35.88
CA MET A 20 5.04 -33.66 36.67
C MET A 20 5.08 -32.49 37.65
N GLY A 21 5.07 -32.85 38.93
CA GLY A 21 5.29 -31.93 40.05
C GLY A 21 6.77 -31.77 40.39
N ARG A 22 7.10 -30.53 40.77
CA ARG A 22 8.14 -30.06 41.70
C ARG A 22 9.52 -30.77 41.74
N ALA A 23 10.56 -30.03 41.38
CA ALA A 23 11.77 -29.90 42.17
C ALA A 23 12.42 -28.51 41.99
N LEU A 24 13.08 -28.05 43.04
CA LEU A 24 13.44 -26.67 43.39
C LEU A 24 14.93 -26.37 43.11
N ARG A 25 15.21 -25.07 42.95
CA ARG A 25 16.44 -24.30 43.30
C ARG A 25 17.63 -24.32 42.34
N GLY A 26 17.94 -23.13 41.83
CA GLY A 26 19.26 -22.70 41.34
C GLY A 26 19.21 -21.23 40.97
N ALA A 27 19.84 -20.37 41.78
CA ALA A 27 19.74 -18.91 41.70
C ALA A 27 20.54 -18.32 40.54
N ALA A 28 19.93 -17.37 39.82
CA ALA A 28 20.66 -16.28 39.17
C ALA A 28 19.77 -15.02 39.26
N ARG A 29 20.27 -14.01 39.97
CA ARG A 29 19.67 -12.68 40.07
C ARG A 29 19.76 -12.00 38.69
N GLY A 30 18.71 -12.11 37.88
CA GLY A 30 18.47 -11.24 36.75
C GLY A 30 17.58 -10.09 37.20
N ALA A 31 18.04 -8.85 37.03
CA ALA A 31 17.21 -7.67 37.19
C ALA A 31 15.94 -7.80 36.31
N PRO A 32 14.76 -7.35 36.76
CA PRO A 32 13.59 -7.34 35.90
C PRO A 32 13.85 -6.36 34.75
N LEU A 33 13.89 -6.87 33.52
CA LEU A 33 13.71 -6.06 32.32
C LEU A 33 12.42 -5.24 32.52
N PRO A 34 12.47 -3.90 32.50
CA PRO A 34 11.25 -3.13 32.53
C PRO A 34 10.52 -3.43 31.23
N LEU A 35 9.31 -3.99 31.31
CA LEU A 35 8.34 -3.96 30.21
C LEU A 35 8.15 -2.47 29.84
N PRO A 36 8.66 -1.96 28.70
CA PRO A 36 8.47 -0.56 28.36
C PRO A 36 7.37 -0.47 27.28
N PRO A 37 7.01 0.75 26.85
CA PRO A 37 5.71 1.40 26.97
C PRO A 37 4.64 0.92 25.97
N LEU A 38 4.52 -0.39 25.71
CA LEU A 38 3.66 -0.97 24.69
C LEU A 38 2.16 -0.72 24.95
N LEU A 39 1.78 -0.58 26.23
CA LEU A 39 0.39 -0.33 26.64
C LEU A 39 -0.06 1.13 26.46
N LEU A 40 0.87 2.10 26.40
CA LEU A 40 0.51 3.51 26.16
C LEU A 40 0.21 3.79 24.67
N LEU A 41 0.65 2.91 23.76
CA LEU A 41 0.53 3.04 22.30
C LEU A 41 -0.79 2.49 21.74
N LEU A 42 -1.54 1.71 22.53
CA LEU A 42 -2.86 1.18 22.16
C LEU A 42 -3.99 2.23 22.24
N ALA A 43 -3.68 3.43 22.74
CA ALA A 43 -4.65 4.49 23.02
C ALA A 43 -4.48 5.73 22.12
N LEU A 44 -3.85 5.58 20.95
CA LEU A 44 -3.72 6.70 20.02
C LEU A 44 -5.05 6.94 19.30
N PRO A 45 -5.56 8.19 19.31
CA PRO A 45 -6.84 8.50 18.73
C PRO A 45 -6.82 8.25 17.22
N ARG A 46 -7.94 7.73 16.72
CA ARG A 46 -8.30 7.67 15.30
C ARG A 46 -8.12 9.08 14.72
N ALA A 47 -7.43 9.21 13.59
CA ALA A 47 -7.44 10.47 12.85
C ALA A 47 -8.91 10.82 12.53
N PRO A 48 -9.40 12.04 12.84
CA PRO A 48 -10.79 12.40 12.57
C PRO A 48 -11.09 12.30 11.08
N SER A 49 -12.21 11.65 10.73
CA SER A 49 -12.62 11.39 9.33
C SER A 49 -13.27 12.60 8.64
N ASP A 50 -13.25 13.78 9.26
CA ASP A 50 -13.97 14.96 8.76
C ASP A 50 -13.06 15.88 7.96
N ALA A 51 -12.40 15.33 6.94
CA ALA A 51 -11.72 16.15 5.94
C ALA A 51 -12.75 16.59 4.89
N ALA A 52 -13.26 17.82 5.03
CA ALA A 52 -14.03 18.47 3.98
C ALA A 52 -13.25 18.43 2.65
N ALA A 53 -13.96 18.13 1.55
CA ALA A 53 -13.38 18.02 0.22
C ALA A 53 -12.53 19.26 -0.12
N PRO A 54 -11.21 19.11 -0.38
CA PRO A 54 -10.38 20.25 -0.71
C PRO A 54 -10.83 20.85 -2.05
N GLN A 55 -10.96 22.19 -2.07
CA GLN A 55 -11.24 22.96 -3.27
C GLN A 55 -10.27 22.56 -4.40
N SER A 56 -10.84 22.35 -5.60
CA SER A 56 -10.12 21.92 -6.79
C SER A 56 -9.01 22.92 -7.16
N ALA A 57 -7.79 22.40 -7.30
CA ALA A 57 -6.69 23.14 -7.89
C ALA A 57 -7.00 23.48 -9.36
N PRO A 58 -6.40 24.53 -9.94
CA PRO A 58 -6.60 24.84 -11.36
C PRO A 58 -6.14 23.65 -12.21
N ALA A 59 -6.93 23.29 -13.21
CA ALA A 59 -6.56 22.29 -14.21
C ALA A 59 -5.32 22.75 -14.99
N GLY A 60 -4.36 21.86 -15.26
CA GLY A 60 -3.58 21.98 -16.50
C GLY A 60 -2.10 21.58 -16.55
N ALA A 61 -1.43 21.22 -15.45
CA ALA A 61 -0.04 20.75 -15.55
C ALA A 61 0.05 19.24 -15.29
N ALA A 62 0.53 18.48 -16.29
CA ALA A 62 0.90 17.09 -16.10
C ALA A 62 2.03 16.99 -15.03
N PRO A 63 2.07 15.91 -14.22
CA PRO A 63 3.16 15.73 -13.25
C PRO A 63 4.54 15.74 -13.91
N LEU A 64 5.56 16.13 -13.15
CA LEU A 64 6.95 16.03 -13.61
C LEU A 64 7.29 14.58 -13.92
N ARG A 65 7.97 14.34 -15.05
CA ARG A 65 8.43 13.00 -15.42
C ARG A 65 9.94 12.86 -15.20
N CYS A 66 10.35 11.74 -14.63
CA CYS A 66 11.76 11.42 -14.41
C CYS A 66 12.07 9.95 -14.71
N ASN A 67 13.37 9.64 -14.80
CA ASN A 67 13.85 8.28 -15.02
C ASN A 67 14.57 7.78 -13.76
N VAL A 68 14.35 6.51 -13.41
CA VAL A 68 15.07 5.81 -12.34
C VAL A 68 15.71 4.56 -12.93
N SER A 69 17.03 4.46 -12.89
CA SER A 69 17.76 3.29 -13.38
C SER A 69 17.80 2.19 -12.30
N LEU A 70 17.23 1.02 -12.59
CA LEU A 70 17.30 -0.15 -11.72
C LEU A 70 18.69 -0.80 -11.72
N ASP A 71 19.52 -0.48 -12.71
CA ASP A 71 20.92 -0.94 -12.81
C ASP A 71 21.85 -0.18 -11.86
N SER A 72 21.42 0.99 -11.37
CA SER A 72 22.14 1.76 -10.35
C SER A 72 21.99 1.11 -8.97
N ALA A 73 23.03 1.23 -8.13
CA ALA A 73 22.96 0.86 -6.73
C ALA A 73 21.76 1.59 -6.07
N PRO A 74 20.97 0.89 -5.22
CA PRO A 74 19.74 1.44 -4.64
C PRO A 74 19.88 2.85 -4.05
N GLU A 75 20.99 3.11 -3.34
CA GLU A 75 21.30 4.40 -2.72
C GLU A 75 21.40 5.58 -3.69
N HIS A 76 21.61 5.31 -4.98
CA HIS A 76 21.84 6.32 -6.02
C HIS A 76 20.75 6.37 -7.09
N ARG A 77 19.70 5.54 -6.98
CA ARG A 77 18.65 5.42 -8.00
C ARG A 77 17.87 6.72 -8.22
N TRP A 78 17.72 7.52 -7.17
CA TRP A 78 16.93 8.75 -7.18
C TRP A 78 17.74 10.04 -7.35
N ASP A 79 19.07 9.96 -7.46
CA ASP A 79 19.96 11.13 -7.51
C ASP A 79 19.64 12.09 -8.65
N ALA A 80 19.26 11.56 -9.82
CA ALA A 80 18.88 12.37 -10.97
C ALA A 80 17.54 13.08 -10.76
N ALA A 81 16.57 12.38 -10.16
CA ALA A 81 15.25 12.93 -9.86
C ALA A 81 15.32 14.00 -8.76
N LEU A 82 16.23 13.87 -7.80
CA LEU A 82 16.45 14.87 -6.74
C LEU A 82 16.79 16.25 -7.31
N ARG A 83 17.50 16.31 -8.44
CA ARG A 83 17.89 17.57 -9.10
C ARG A 83 16.71 18.34 -9.69
N LEU A 84 15.53 17.73 -9.76
CA LEU A 84 14.30 18.37 -10.24
C LEU A 84 13.61 19.22 -9.16
N PHE A 85 14.06 19.11 -7.91
CA PHE A 85 13.43 19.74 -6.76
C PHE A 85 14.43 20.58 -5.97
N ASP A 86 13.91 21.61 -5.32
CA ASP A 86 14.64 22.33 -4.27
C ASP A 86 14.75 21.43 -3.02
N PRO A 87 15.97 21.07 -2.56
CA PRO A 87 16.16 20.23 -1.38
C PRO A 87 15.55 20.80 -0.10
N ASP A 88 15.55 22.13 0.07
CA ASP A 88 14.99 22.75 1.28
C ASP A 88 13.46 22.68 1.27
N PHE A 89 12.83 22.85 0.11
CA PHE A 89 11.41 22.59 -0.08
C PHE A 89 11.06 21.14 0.24
N LEU A 90 11.81 20.17 -0.28
CA LEU A 90 11.57 18.75 -0.01
C LEU A 90 11.69 18.41 1.47
N ARG A 91 12.74 18.90 2.14
CA ARG A 91 12.93 18.71 3.57
C ARG A 91 11.74 19.25 4.37
N ALA A 92 11.29 20.47 4.07
CA ALA A 92 10.14 21.07 4.72
C ALA A 92 8.83 20.30 4.46
N ALA A 93 8.62 19.84 3.23
CA ALA A 93 7.46 19.04 2.85
C ALA A 93 7.42 17.70 3.62
N PHE A 94 8.57 17.02 3.73
CA PHE A 94 8.65 15.70 4.38
C PHE A 94 8.39 15.79 5.88
N PHE A 95 9.00 16.75 6.58
CA PHE A 95 8.72 16.96 8.00
C PHE A 95 7.26 17.31 8.24
N ARG A 96 6.67 18.14 7.37
CA ARG A 96 5.24 18.47 7.49
C ARG A 96 4.34 17.25 7.29
N ILE A 97 4.67 16.34 6.38
CA ILE A 97 3.91 15.09 6.20
C ILE A 97 4.07 14.19 7.42
N LEU A 98 5.29 14.07 7.96
CA LEU A 98 5.55 13.29 9.18
C LEU A 98 4.76 13.85 10.37
N ASP A 99 4.76 15.15 10.59
CA ASP A 99 4.03 15.79 11.71
C ASP A 99 2.51 15.58 11.60
N LEU A 100 1.98 15.52 10.38
CA LEU A 100 0.56 15.25 10.13
C LEU A 100 0.20 13.77 10.30
N ALA A 101 1.11 12.86 9.96
CA ALA A 101 0.86 11.42 9.97
C ALA A 101 1.21 10.75 11.30
N VAL A 102 2.22 11.25 12.02
CA VAL A 102 2.79 10.62 13.21
C VAL A 102 2.82 11.63 14.35
N PRO A 103 2.03 11.44 15.43
CA PRO A 103 2.06 12.33 16.59
C PRO A 103 3.46 12.41 17.20
N GLU A 104 3.89 13.60 17.63
CA GLU A 104 5.26 13.91 18.09
C GLU A 104 5.79 12.91 19.14
N LYS A 105 4.99 12.60 20.16
CA LYS A 105 5.36 11.64 21.22
C LYS A 105 5.65 10.24 20.67
N VAL A 106 4.96 9.87 19.60
CA VAL A 106 5.09 8.57 18.96
C VAL A 106 6.25 8.56 17.99
N HIS A 107 6.45 9.66 17.26
CA HIS A 107 7.60 9.87 16.39
C HIS A 107 8.92 9.69 17.16
N ALA A 108 9.02 10.28 18.36
CA ALA A 108 10.20 10.16 19.22
C ALA A 108 10.51 8.71 19.64
N ILE A 109 9.47 7.86 19.78
CA ILE A 109 9.61 6.44 20.14
C ILE A 109 9.97 5.61 18.91
N LEU A 110 9.31 5.86 17.78
CA LEU A 110 9.46 5.03 16.58
C LEU A 110 10.75 5.30 15.82
N ARG A 111 11.24 6.54 15.78
CA ARG A 111 12.42 6.90 14.98
C ARG A 111 13.63 5.98 15.23
N PRO A 112 14.09 5.73 16.48
CA PRO A 112 15.22 4.82 16.70
C PRO A 112 14.92 3.37 16.30
N ILE A 113 13.68 2.91 16.47
CA ILE A 113 13.25 1.55 16.07
C ILE A 113 13.26 1.43 14.54
N ALA A 114 12.73 2.44 13.85
CA ALA A 114 12.71 2.52 12.40
C ALA A 114 14.14 2.59 11.84
N GLU A 115 15.05 3.30 12.50
CA GLU A 115 16.46 3.37 12.12
C GLU A 115 17.15 2.00 12.21
N GLU A 116 16.94 1.24 13.29
CA GLU A 116 17.47 -0.12 13.43
C GLU A 116 16.90 -1.07 12.36
N LEU A 117 15.60 -0.93 12.05
CA LEU A 117 14.90 -1.80 11.12
C LEU A 117 15.12 -1.44 9.64
N ALA A 118 15.49 -0.20 9.34
CA ALA A 118 15.84 0.22 7.99
C ALA A 118 16.97 -0.64 7.38
N PHE A 119 17.78 -1.32 8.20
CA PHE A 119 18.80 -2.26 7.73
C PHE A 119 18.27 -3.67 7.40
N SER A 120 17.06 -4.01 7.85
CA SER A 120 16.49 -5.36 7.83
C SER A 120 15.35 -5.55 6.82
N ILE A 121 14.66 -4.47 6.44
CA ILE A 121 13.55 -4.51 5.49
C ILE A 121 14.12 -4.51 4.06
N HIS A 122 13.57 -5.33 3.16
CA HIS A 122 13.87 -5.44 1.73
C HIS A 122 15.03 -4.56 1.22
N GLN A 123 16.21 -5.15 1.03
CA GLN A 123 17.49 -4.44 0.85
C GLN A 123 17.47 -3.33 -0.23
N GLU A 124 16.74 -3.54 -1.33
CA GLU A 124 16.63 -2.53 -2.38
C GLU A 124 15.87 -1.27 -1.92
N TYR A 125 14.71 -1.42 -1.29
CA TYR A 125 13.93 -0.29 -0.80
C TYR A 125 14.64 0.42 0.36
N ALA A 126 15.30 -0.35 1.24
CA ALA A 126 16.13 0.18 2.31
C ALA A 126 17.28 1.04 1.78
N GLY A 127 17.97 0.59 0.74
CA GLY A 127 19.05 1.35 0.12
C GLY A 127 18.54 2.64 -0.53
N GLU A 128 17.40 2.61 -1.23
CA GLU A 128 16.79 3.82 -1.78
C GLU A 128 16.38 4.84 -0.70
N ILE A 129 15.75 4.38 0.39
CA ILE A 129 15.39 5.23 1.54
C ILE A 129 16.64 5.86 2.15
N ARG A 130 17.71 5.07 2.35
CA ARG A 130 18.99 5.56 2.88
C ARG A 130 19.60 6.61 1.96
N GLY A 131 19.62 6.37 0.66
CA GLY A 131 20.14 7.30 -0.34
C GLY A 131 19.43 8.65 -0.29
N LEU A 132 18.09 8.62 -0.33
CA LEU A 132 17.25 9.82 -0.23
C LEU A 132 17.44 10.55 1.11
N SER A 133 17.45 9.82 2.24
CA SER A 133 17.67 10.41 3.56
C SER A 133 19.03 11.11 3.64
N ASN A 134 20.10 10.45 3.19
CA ASN A 134 21.45 11.03 3.19
C ASN A 134 21.54 12.28 2.31
N ALA A 135 20.97 12.24 1.10
CA ALA A 135 21.01 13.36 0.16
C ALA A 135 20.23 14.59 0.67
N LEU A 136 19.21 14.39 1.49
CA LEU A 136 18.39 15.47 2.07
C LEU A 136 18.84 15.89 3.49
N GLY A 137 19.81 15.18 4.08
CA GLY A 137 20.25 15.41 5.46
C GLY A 137 19.21 15.00 6.51
N LEU A 138 18.44 13.94 6.23
CA LEU A 138 17.40 13.39 7.11
C LEU A 138 17.92 12.15 7.85
N ASN A 139 17.34 11.85 9.02
CA ASN A 139 17.55 10.56 9.67
C ASN A 139 16.88 9.44 8.84
N VAL A 140 17.52 8.27 8.76
CA VAL A 140 17.00 7.15 7.96
C VAL A 140 15.70 6.57 8.54
N GLY A 141 15.53 6.61 9.87
CA GLY A 141 14.29 6.27 10.55
C GLY A 141 13.14 7.19 10.14
N ASP A 142 13.40 8.49 10.01
CA ASP A 142 12.40 9.45 9.49
C ASP A 142 12.03 9.15 8.03
N GLY A 143 13.01 8.76 7.20
CA GLY A 143 12.77 8.32 5.82
C GLY A 143 11.89 7.07 5.73
N LEU A 144 12.12 6.09 6.61
CA LEU A 144 11.27 4.89 6.69
C LEU A 144 9.87 5.23 7.20
N LEU A 145 9.74 6.04 8.25
CA LEU A 145 8.44 6.46 8.78
C LEU A 145 7.63 7.25 7.77
N LEU A 146 8.27 8.09 6.96
CA LEU A 146 7.61 8.79 5.86
C LEU A 146 7.04 7.78 4.84
N ASN A 147 7.81 6.75 4.50
CA ASN A 147 7.35 5.72 3.58
C ASN A 147 6.18 4.90 4.17
N LEU A 148 6.19 4.62 5.48
CA LEU A 148 5.07 3.95 6.16
C LEU A 148 3.85 4.86 6.35
N ALA A 149 4.04 6.19 6.44
CA ALA A 149 2.94 7.14 6.52
C ALA A 149 2.08 7.14 5.24
N TYR A 150 2.71 6.94 4.08
CA TYR A 150 1.98 6.79 2.82
C TYR A 150 1.21 5.47 2.70
N GLU A 151 1.46 4.49 3.58
CA GLU A 151 0.72 3.21 3.60
C GLU A 151 -0.66 3.32 4.27
N TYR A 152 -1.07 4.53 4.68
CA TYR A 152 -2.29 4.77 5.43
C TYR A 152 -2.98 6.06 4.99
N SER A 153 -4.29 6.16 5.25
CA SER A 153 -5.12 7.36 5.04
C SER A 153 -5.26 7.82 3.57
N ALA A 154 -5.15 6.87 2.64
CA ALA A 154 -5.34 7.08 1.21
C ALA A 154 -6.79 6.79 0.81
N PHE A 155 -7.53 7.86 0.47
CA PHE A 155 -8.85 7.71 -0.14
C PHE A 155 -8.68 7.54 -1.64
N CYS A 156 -9.36 6.53 -2.19
CA CYS A 156 -9.04 6.05 -3.51
C CYS A 156 -10.29 5.70 -4.30
N THR A 157 -10.19 5.79 -5.62
CA THR A 157 -11.20 5.27 -6.53
C THR A 157 -10.49 4.72 -7.74
N SER A 158 -10.74 3.45 -8.05
CA SER A 158 -10.18 2.76 -9.20
C SER A 158 -11.28 2.14 -10.05
N ILE A 159 -11.13 2.24 -11.37
CA ILE A 159 -12.06 1.70 -12.36
C ILE A 159 -11.26 0.88 -13.36
N ILE A 160 -11.67 -0.37 -13.55
CA ILE A 160 -11.20 -1.22 -14.64
C ILE A 160 -12.39 -1.55 -15.53
N ALA A 161 -12.24 -1.36 -16.84
CA ALA A 161 -13.33 -1.56 -17.79
C ALA A 161 -12.83 -2.20 -19.08
N GLN A 162 -13.73 -2.92 -19.76
CA GLN A 162 -13.52 -3.47 -21.08
C GLN A 162 -14.50 -2.84 -22.07
N ASP A 163 -14.00 -2.42 -23.24
CA ASP A 163 -14.88 -2.02 -24.35
C ASP A 163 -15.41 -3.23 -25.15
N LYS A 164 -16.28 -2.93 -26.12
CA LYS A 164 -16.87 -3.92 -27.04
C LYS A 164 -15.86 -4.63 -27.95
N ASN A 165 -14.66 -4.08 -28.10
CA ASN A 165 -13.59 -4.67 -28.91
C ASN A 165 -12.65 -5.55 -28.06
N GLY A 166 -12.89 -5.63 -26.74
CA GLY A 166 -12.03 -6.37 -25.82
C GLY A 166 -10.85 -5.57 -25.28
N ASN A 167 -10.76 -4.26 -25.55
CA ASN A 167 -9.69 -3.43 -25.00
C ASN A 167 -9.94 -3.14 -23.53
N ILE A 168 -8.87 -3.18 -22.72
CA ILE A 168 -8.89 -2.91 -21.29
C ILE A 168 -8.49 -1.46 -21.02
N TYR A 169 -9.28 -0.77 -20.20
CA TYR A 169 -9.03 0.59 -19.72
C TYR A 169 -8.98 0.60 -18.22
N HIS A 170 -7.95 1.23 -17.66
CA HIS A 170 -7.72 1.30 -16.23
C HIS A 170 -7.47 2.75 -15.83
N GLY A 171 -8.32 3.30 -14.97
CA GLY A 171 -8.26 4.68 -14.51
C GLY A 171 -8.48 4.79 -13.01
N ARG A 172 -7.94 5.83 -12.40
CA ARG A 172 -8.02 6.00 -10.95
C ARG A 172 -7.81 7.43 -10.46
N ASN A 173 -8.32 7.73 -9.26
CA ASN A 173 -8.06 8.96 -8.50
C ASN A 173 -7.39 8.65 -7.16
N MET A 174 -6.41 9.50 -6.77
CA MET A 174 -5.68 9.45 -5.50
C MET A 174 -5.98 10.65 -4.63
N ASP A 175 -6.52 10.41 -3.44
CA ASP A 175 -6.90 11.43 -2.50
C ASP A 175 -6.17 11.23 -1.16
N TYR A 176 -5.56 12.30 -0.66
CA TYR A 176 -4.92 12.34 0.66
C TYR A 176 -5.34 13.63 1.37
N ALA A 177 -5.43 13.57 2.69
CA ALA A 177 -5.72 14.74 3.53
C ALA A 177 -4.72 15.89 3.34
N PHE A 178 -3.46 15.58 3.00
CA PHE A 178 -2.37 16.53 2.76
C PHE A 178 -2.09 16.77 1.26
N GLY A 179 -3.12 16.66 0.42
CA GLY A 179 -3.00 16.78 -1.04
C GLY A 179 -2.42 18.11 -1.56
N SER A 180 -2.42 19.19 -0.78
CA SER A 180 -1.80 20.47 -1.19
C SER A 180 -0.27 20.38 -1.29
N ILE A 181 0.34 19.53 -0.46
CA ILE A 181 1.79 19.24 -0.49
C ILE A 181 2.05 18.17 -1.56
N LEU A 182 1.27 17.08 -1.57
CA LEU A 182 1.52 15.95 -2.46
C LEU A 182 1.45 16.33 -3.93
N ARG A 183 0.52 17.20 -4.34
CA ARG A 183 0.43 17.69 -5.73
C ARG A 183 1.72 18.32 -6.23
N LYS A 184 2.53 18.92 -5.34
CA LYS A 184 3.81 19.56 -5.71
C LYS A 184 4.98 18.58 -5.82
N VAL A 185 4.83 17.38 -5.27
CA VAL A 185 5.85 16.31 -5.28
C VAL A 185 5.38 15.08 -6.05
N THR A 186 4.20 15.09 -6.67
CA THR A 186 3.74 14.03 -7.56
C THR A 186 4.61 13.98 -8.81
N ILE A 187 5.11 12.78 -9.12
CA ILE A 187 5.97 12.51 -10.26
C ILE A 187 5.50 11.26 -11.01
N GLU A 188 5.72 11.28 -12.32
CA GLU A 188 5.69 10.08 -13.16
C GLU A 188 7.12 9.57 -13.34
N VAL A 189 7.31 8.26 -13.16
CA VAL A 189 8.64 7.65 -13.16
C VAL A 189 8.69 6.54 -14.20
N ASP A 190 9.63 6.66 -15.13
CA ASP A 190 10.03 5.57 -16.02
C ASP A 190 11.17 4.80 -15.34
N PHE A 191 10.89 3.59 -14.85
CA PHE A 191 11.90 2.71 -14.26
C PHE A 191 12.62 1.95 -15.37
N LEU A 192 13.92 2.20 -15.51
CA LEU A 192 14.74 1.69 -16.59
C LEU A 192 15.54 0.46 -16.14
N GLN A 193 15.62 -0.56 -16.99
CA GLN A 193 16.55 -1.68 -16.83
C GLN A 193 17.26 -1.90 -18.16
N ASN A 194 18.59 -1.96 -18.14
CA ASN A 194 19.43 -1.98 -19.33
C ASN A 194 19.09 -0.86 -20.34
N GLY A 195 18.81 0.34 -19.82
CA GLY A 195 18.46 1.52 -20.62
C GLY A 195 17.06 1.49 -21.28
N LYS A 196 16.22 0.49 -21.00
CA LYS A 196 14.85 0.37 -21.52
C LYS A 196 13.84 0.52 -20.39
N VAL A 197 12.67 1.10 -20.69
CA VAL A 197 11.56 1.15 -19.72
C VAL A 197 11.13 -0.28 -19.38
N LYS A 198 11.31 -0.66 -18.12
CA LYS A 198 10.84 -1.92 -17.55
C LYS A 198 9.37 -1.79 -17.12
N PHE A 199 9.07 -0.73 -16.38
CA PHE A 199 7.73 -0.34 -15.97
C PHE A 199 7.66 1.16 -15.67
N LYS A 200 6.45 1.67 -15.51
CA LYS A 200 6.14 3.05 -15.19
C LYS A 200 5.36 3.13 -13.89
N GLY A 201 5.50 4.22 -13.16
CA GLY A 201 4.74 4.46 -11.93
C GLY A 201 4.39 5.93 -11.73
N THR A 202 3.29 6.19 -11.03
CA THR A 202 3.02 7.51 -10.43
C THR A 202 3.28 7.41 -8.94
N THR A 203 4.09 8.32 -8.41
CA THR A 203 4.46 8.33 -6.98
C THR A 203 4.70 9.75 -6.48
N PHE A 204 5.06 9.89 -5.21
CA PHE A 204 5.53 11.12 -4.61
C PHE A 204 7.04 11.08 -4.48
N PHE A 205 7.74 12.17 -4.79
CA PHE A 205 9.17 12.24 -4.54
C PHE A 205 9.47 11.97 -3.06
N GLY A 206 10.41 11.06 -2.78
CA GLY A 206 10.70 10.56 -1.43
C GLY A 206 10.00 9.25 -1.05
N TYR A 207 9.01 8.82 -1.84
CA TYR A 207 8.31 7.56 -1.64
C TYR A 207 8.81 6.48 -2.61
N VAL A 208 9.32 5.38 -2.05
CA VAL A 208 9.91 4.29 -2.86
C VAL A 208 8.87 3.24 -3.30
N GLY A 209 7.67 3.31 -2.75
CA GLY A 209 6.53 2.48 -3.15
C GLY A 209 5.84 2.98 -4.42
N LEU A 210 4.93 2.16 -4.97
CA LEU A 210 4.01 2.56 -6.03
C LEU A 210 2.58 2.17 -5.67
N TRP A 211 1.66 3.13 -5.66
CA TRP A 211 0.23 2.86 -5.60
C TRP A 211 -0.41 2.75 -6.99
N THR A 212 0.30 3.22 -8.02
CA THR A 212 -0.19 3.28 -9.40
C THR A 212 0.97 2.99 -10.32
N GLY A 213 0.82 2.01 -11.21
CA GLY A 213 1.85 1.69 -12.18
C GLY A 213 1.39 0.82 -13.33
N GLN A 214 2.25 0.75 -14.34
CA GLN A 214 2.00 0.05 -15.59
C GLN A 214 3.27 -0.67 -16.04
N SER A 215 3.13 -1.95 -16.35
CA SER A 215 4.11 -2.73 -17.09
C SER A 215 3.71 -2.71 -18.57
N PRO A 216 4.49 -2.05 -19.46
CA PRO A 216 4.12 -1.88 -20.87
C PRO A 216 3.78 -3.20 -21.55
N GLN A 217 2.65 -3.24 -22.25
CA GLN A 217 2.17 -4.42 -22.99
C GLN A 217 1.91 -5.66 -22.13
N LYS A 218 1.76 -5.51 -20.81
CA LYS A 218 1.53 -6.63 -19.88
C LYS A 218 0.34 -6.39 -18.97
N PHE A 219 0.45 -5.44 -18.07
CA PHE A 219 -0.60 -5.15 -17.09
C PHE A 219 -0.46 -3.76 -16.45
N THR A 220 -1.51 -3.32 -15.79
CA THR A 220 -1.64 -2.07 -15.02
C THR A 220 -2.13 -2.42 -13.63
N ILE A 221 -1.62 -1.73 -12.60
CA ILE A 221 -1.99 -1.97 -11.20
C ILE A 221 -2.30 -0.64 -10.53
N THR A 222 -3.40 -0.60 -9.81
CA THR A 222 -3.71 0.43 -8.82
C THR A 222 -4.06 -0.25 -7.50
N ALA A 223 -3.98 0.49 -6.40
CA ALA A 223 -4.43 -0.01 -5.11
C ALA A 223 -5.18 1.05 -4.33
N ASP A 224 -6.19 0.58 -3.62
CA ASP A 224 -7.09 1.38 -2.83
C ASP A 224 -7.06 0.88 -1.37
N GLU A 225 -7.01 1.79 -0.40
CA GLU A 225 -6.92 1.43 1.02
C GLU A 225 -8.17 0.68 1.49
N ARG A 226 -7.95 -0.34 2.32
CA ARG A 226 -9.01 -1.05 3.02
C ARG A 226 -8.83 -0.86 4.52
N ASP A 227 -9.55 0.09 5.11
CA ASP A 227 -9.41 0.45 6.53
C ASP A 227 -9.95 -0.67 7.45
N ARG A 228 -9.09 -1.65 7.73
CA ARG A 228 -9.31 -2.76 8.66
C ARG A 228 -8.14 -2.86 9.62
N GLY A 229 -8.43 -2.80 10.92
CA GLY A 229 -7.43 -2.83 11.98
C GLY A 229 -6.85 -1.44 12.29
N SER A 230 -5.82 -1.40 13.14
CA SER A 230 -5.14 -0.14 13.49
C SER A 230 -3.83 0.02 12.72
N TRP A 231 -3.45 1.28 12.43
CA TRP A 231 -2.15 1.61 11.82
C TRP A 231 -0.96 0.93 12.53
N TRP A 232 -1.06 0.80 13.86
CA TRP A 232 -0.05 0.19 14.71
C TRP A 232 0.17 -1.29 14.45
N GLU A 233 -0.90 -2.03 14.18
CA GLU A 233 -0.76 -3.43 13.79
C GLU A 233 -0.06 -3.55 12.43
N ASN A 234 -0.28 -2.61 11.50
CA ASN A 234 0.41 -2.59 10.20
C ASN A 234 1.90 -2.31 10.38
N VAL A 235 2.25 -1.34 11.23
CA VAL A 235 3.63 -1.06 11.61
C VAL A 235 4.28 -2.27 12.27
N ILE A 236 3.63 -2.92 13.24
CA ILE A 236 4.17 -4.13 13.88
C ILE A 236 4.30 -5.28 12.87
N ALA A 237 3.33 -5.49 11.98
CA ALA A 237 3.39 -6.52 10.94
C ALA A 237 4.57 -6.28 9.99
N GLY A 238 4.78 -5.04 9.53
CA GLY A 238 5.90 -4.68 8.67
C GLY A 238 7.26 -4.81 9.36
N LEU A 239 7.34 -4.33 10.60
CA LEU A 239 8.58 -4.27 11.35
C LEU A 239 9.02 -5.62 11.94
N VAL A 240 8.07 -6.44 12.41
CA VAL A 240 8.36 -7.71 13.10
C VAL A 240 8.21 -8.92 12.17
N GLN A 241 7.16 -8.96 11.35
CA GLN A 241 6.88 -10.11 10.48
C GLN A 241 7.60 -10.00 9.12
N ARG A 242 8.19 -8.85 8.81
CA ARG A 242 8.86 -8.53 7.53
C ARG A 242 7.95 -8.72 6.32
N ASN A 243 6.63 -8.57 6.51
CA ASN A 243 5.68 -8.56 5.41
C ASN A 243 5.90 -7.31 4.54
N SER A 244 5.52 -7.39 3.27
CA SER A 244 5.74 -6.28 2.35
C SER A 244 4.73 -5.15 2.59
N PRO A 245 5.17 -3.87 2.61
CA PRO A 245 4.24 -2.76 2.41
C PRO A 245 3.45 -2.96 1.12
N VAL A 246 2.19 -2.51 1.14
CA VAL A 246 1.23 -2.75 0.06
C VAL A 246 1.74 -2.17 -1.26
N SER A 247 2.18 -0.92 -1.22
CA SER A 247 2.71 -0.24 -2.41
C SER A 247 4.07 -0.81 -2.88
N TRP A 248 4.84 -1.43 -1.98
CA TRP A 248 6.13 -2.04 -2.33
C TRP A 248 5.91 -3.38 -3.03
N LEU A 249 4.86 -4.11 -2.65
CA LEU A 249 4.45 -5.31 -3.39
C LEU A 249 4.05 -4.96 -4.82
N ILE A 250 3.34 -3.85 -5.06
CA ILE A 250 3.01 -3.40 -6.42
C ILE A 250 4.28 -3.15 -7.23
N ARG A 251 5.23 -2.37 -6.70
CA ARG A 251 6.50 -2.11 -7.41
C ARG A 251 7.30 -3.39 -7.65
N THR A 252 7.31 -4.31 -6.69
CA THR A 252 7.94 -5.63 -6.83
C THR A 252 7.27 -6.45 -7.94
N THR A 253 5.94 -6.40 -8.01
CA THR A 253 5.15 -7.10 -9.04
C THR A 253 5.42 -6.53 -10.43
N LEU A 254 5.40 -5.20 -10.59
CA LEU A 254 5.77 -4.52 -11.84
C LEU A 254 7.20 -4.85 -12.30
N THR A 255 8.10 -5.11 -11.36
CA THR A 255 9.49 -5.47 -11.65
C THR A 255 9.63 -6.92 -12.10
N LYS A 256 8.92 -7.85 -11.45
CA LYS A 256 9.17 -9.30 -11.53
C LYS A 256 8.14 -10.10 -12.31
N ALA A 257 6.87 -9.72 -12.29
CA ALA A 257 5.82 -10.51 -12.94
C ALA A 257 5.95 -10.46 -14.47
N GLU A 258 5.74 -11.61 -15.10
CA GLU A 258 5.92 -11.75 -16.54
C GLU A 258 4.68 -11.32 -17.32
N ASP A 259 3.49 -11.46 -16.74
CA ASP A 259 2.19 -11.21 -17.35
C ASP A 259 1.11 -10.92 -16.27
N PHE A 260 -0.14 -10.76 -16.72
CA PHE A 260 -1.31 -10.47 -15.89
C PHE A 260 -1.60 -11.57 -14.85
N GLU A 261 -1.48 -12.84 -15.22
CA GLU A 261 -1.77 -13.97 -14.31
C GLU A 261 -0.73 -14.06 -13.19
N ALA A 262 0.56 -13.99 -13.54
CA ALA A 262 1.64 -13.97 -12.57
C ALA A 262 1.52 -12.76 -11.63
N ALA A 263 1.18 -11.58 -12.18
CA ALA A 263 0.95 -10.39 -11.38
C ALA A 263 -0.23 -10.55 -10.42
N SER A 264 -1.36 -11.08 -10.90
CA SER A 264 -2.55 -11.36 -10.09
C SER A 264 -2.24 -12.34 -8.95
N PHE A 265 -1.50 -13.41 -9.23
CA PHE A 265 -1.08 -14.38 -8.22
C PHE A 265 -0.15 -13.75 -7.16
N MET A 266 0.86 -12.99 -7.59
CA MET A 266 1.75 -12.28 -6.66
C MET A 266 0.98 -11.33 -5.74
N LEU A 267 0.04 -10.56 -6.30
CA LEU A 267 -0.82 -9.63 -5.57
C LEU A 267 -1.88 -10.31 -4.71
N ALA A 268 -2.27 -11.56 -4.98
CA ALA A 268 -3.21 -12.32 -4.16
C ALA A 268 -2.52 -12.96 -2.95
N GLU A 269 -1.36 -13.58 -3.16
CA GLU A 269 -0.78 -14.53 -2.21
C GLU A 269 0.36 -13.97 -1.35
N THR A 270 1.06 -12.93 -1.81
CA THR A 270 2.22 -12.41 -1.06
C THR A 270 1.74 -11.75 0.25
N PRO A 271 2.30 -12.11 1.43
CA PRO A 271 1.94 -11.48 2.70
C PRO A 271 2.22 -9.98 2.71
N ILE A 272 1.26 -9.21 3.22
CA ILE A 272 1.30 -7.74 3.29
C ILE A 272 1.06 -7.23 4.71
N ILE A 273 1.42 -5.98 4.97
CA ILE A 273 1.31 -5.37 6.30
C ILE A 273 -0.10 -4.87 6.62
N ALA A 274 -0.91 -4.56 5.61
CA ALA A 274 -2.22 -3.95 5.74
C ALA A 274 -3.20 -4.55 4.73
N ASP A 275 -4.49 -4.50 5.05
CA ASP A 275 -5.54 -4.87 4.12
C ASP A 275 -5.61 -3.84 2.97
N VAL A 276 -5.97 -4.28 1.76
CA VAL A 276 -5.99 -3.43 0.56
C VAL A 276 -6.96 -4.01 -0.48
N TYR A 277 -7.37 -3.20 -1.44
CA TYR A 277 -7.88 -3.68 -2.73
C TYR A 277 -6.83 -3.48 -3.81
N TYR A 278 -6.39 -4.55 -4.47
CA TYR A 278 -5.59 -4.43 -5.69
C TYR A 278 -6.50 -4.49 -6.90
N ILE A 279 -6.40 -3.50 -7.78
CA ILE A 279 -7.09 -3.50 -9.05
C ILE A 279 -6.02 -3.73 -10.12
N ILE A 280 -6.24 -4.71 -10.99
CA ILE A 280 -5.30 -5.09 -12.03
C ILE A 280 -6.01 -5.25 -13.37
N GLY A 281 -5.39 -4.72 -14.43
CA GLY A 281 -5.86 -4.84 -15.81
C GLY A 281 -4.76 -5.39 -16.71
N GLY A 282 -5.06 -6.38 -17.54
CA GLY A 282 -4.15 -6.96 -18.53
C GLY A 282 -4.25 -6.30 -19.90
N THR A 283 -4.01 -7.08 -20.95
CA THR A 283 -3.99 -6.62 -22.34
C THR A 283 -5.01 -7.31 -23.24
N THR A 284 -5.68 -8.34 -22.74
CA THR A 284 -6.66 -9.13 -23.49
C THR A 284 -8.03 -9.08 -22.83
N SER A 285 -9.06 -9.47 -23.59
CA SER A 285 -10.43 -9.47 -23.10
C SER A 285 -10.55 -10.30 -21.82
N ARG A 286 -11.30 -9.76 -20.85
CA ARG A 286 -11.57 -10.30 -19.50
C ARG A 286 -10.39 -10.22 -18.52
N GLU A 287 -9.22 -9.72 -18.93
CA GLU A 287 -8.13 -9.44 -18.01
C GLU A 287 -8.38 -8.14 -17.24
N GLY A 288 -9.31 -8.18 -16.30
CA GLY A 288 -9.53 -7.14 -15.31
C GLY A 288 -10.04 -7.76 -14.03
N LEU A 289 -9.47 -7.36 -12.90
CA LEU A 289 -9.70 -8.01 -11.62
C LEU A 289 -9.57 -7.02 -10.46
N VAL A 290 -10.47 -7.12 -9.48
CA VAL A 290 -10.32 -6.53 -8.14
C VAL A 290 -10.02 -7.66 -7.15
N ILE A 291 -8.93 -7.53 -6.40
CA ILE A 291 -8.53 -8.48 -5.35
C ILE A 291 -8.74 -7.80 -4.01
N THR A 292 -9.74 -8.27 -3.25
CA THR A 292 -9.91 -7.83 -1.86
C THR A 292 -8.94 -8.60 -0.98
N ARG A 293 -7.98 -7.92 -0.36
CA ARG A 293 -6.90 -8.54 0.41
C ARG A 293 -7.06 -8.36 1.91
N LYS A 294 -6.68 -9.42 2.63
CA LYS A 294 -6.18 -9.36 4.00
C LYS A 294 -4.66 -9.47 4.02
N ARG A 295 -4.06 -9.12 5.16
CA ARG A 295 -2.63 -9.38 5.45
C ARG A 295 -2.15 -10.77 5.02
N SER A 296 -2.97 -11.80 5.29
CA SER A 296 -2.62 -13.22 5.08
C SER A 296 -2.96 -13.79 3.69
N GLY A 297 -3.70 -13.09 2.83
CA GLY A 297 -4.13 -13.61 1.53
C GLY A 297 -5.39 -12.94 0.99
N PRO A 298 -5.99 -13.47 -0.09
CA PRO A 298 -7.20 -12.92 -0.67
C PRO A 298 -8.43 -13.27 0.17
N GLU A 299 -9.29 -12.29 0.40
CA GLU A 299 -10.65 -12.51 0.90
C GLU A 299 -11.65 -12.70 -0.24
N ASP A 300 -11.44 -12.02 -1.36
CA ASP A 300 -12.26 -12.15 -2.56
C ASP A 300 -11.46 -11.80 -3.83
N ILE A 301 -11.85 -12.42 -4.95
CA ILE A 301 -11.29 -12.22 -6.29
C ILE A 301 -12.48 -11.94 -7.22
N TRP A 302 -12.61 -10.69 -7.65
CA TRP A 302 -13.76 -10.20 -8.42
C TRP A 302 -13.34 -9.84 -9.86
N PRO A 303 -13.52 -10.75 -10.85
CA PRO A 303 -13.09 -10.53 -12.22
C PRO A 303 -14.14 -9.77 -13.05
N LEU A 304 -13.69 -9.17 -14.16
CA LEU A 304 -14.58 -8.74 -15.23
C LEU A 304 -15.33 -9.94 -15.81
N ASP A 305 -16.64 -9.76 -16.00
CA ASP A 305 -17.47 -10.72 -16.73
C ASP A 305 -18.38 -10.01 -17.74
N PRO A 306 -17.84 -9.59 -18.90
CA PRO A 306 -18.61 -8.94 -19.93
C PRO A 306 -19.77 -9.79 -20.45
N SER A 307 -19.74 -11.12 -20.27
CA SER A 307 -20.79 -12.03 -20.75
C SER A 307 -22.08 -11.94 -19.94
N THR A 308 -22.01 -11.47 -18.70
CA THR A 308 -23.16 -11.22 -17.81
C THR A 308 -23.42 -9.73 -17.58
N GLY A 309 -22.76 -8.86 -18.34
CA GLY A 309 -22.89 -7.40 -18.25
C GLY A 309 -21.88 -6.74 -17.29
N GLY A 310 -21.00 -7.50 -16.64
CA GLY A 310 -19.89 -7.01 -15.81
C GLY A 310 -18.69 -6.52 -16.64
N TRP A 311 -18.92 -5.57 -17.56
CA TRP A 311 -17.87 -5.01 -18.43
C TRP A 311 -17.00 -3.96 -17.73
N TYR A 312 -17.29 -3.61 -16.47
CA TYR A 312 -16.47 -2.74 -15.65
C TYR A 312 -16.58 -3.11 -14.17
N LEU A 313 -15.55 -2.79 -13.40
CA LEU A 313 -15.51 -2.89 -11.94
C LEU A 313 -15.14 -1.52 -11.36
N VAL A 314 -15.75 -1.17 -10.24
CA VAL A 314 -15.48 0.07 -9.50
C VAL A 314 -15.14 -0.29 -8.06
N GLU A 315 -13.92 0.02 -7.66
CA GLU A 315 -13.48 -0.11 -6.28
C GLU A 315 -13.18 1.27 -5.69
N THR A 316 -13.49 1.42 -4.41
CA THR A 316 -13.19 2.63 -3.63
C THR A 316 -12.48 2.19 -2.36
N ASN A 317 -13.10 2.30 -1.18
CA ASN A 317 -12.45 1.93 0.08
C ASN A 317 -13.31 0.99 0.94
N TYR A 318 -14.28 0.28 0.35
CA TYR A 318 -15.18 -0.63 1.07
C TYR A 318 -15.55 -1.83 0.22
N ASP A 319 -15.70 -2.99 0.86
CA ASP A 319 -15.97 -4.27 0.21
C ASP A 319 -17.14 -4.18 -0.81
N HIS A 320 -17.00 -4.83 -1.97
CA HIS A 320 -18.01 -4.70 -3.04
C HIS A 320 -19.36 -5.32 -2.69
N TRP A 321 -19.38 -6.29 -1.78
CA TRP A 321 -20.59 -6.94 -1.26
C TRP A 321 -21.23 -6.23 -0.07
N THR A 322 -20.69 -5.09 0.39
CA THR A 322 -21.26 -4.33 1.50
C THR A 322 -21.97 -3.06 1.01
N THR A 323 -22.87 -2.56 1.84
CA THR A 323 -23.52 -1.26 1.59
C THR A 323 -22.49 -0.13 1.76
N PRO A 324 -22.41 0.82 0.81
CA PRO A 324 -21.60 2.02 0.98
C PRO A 324 -21.91 2.74 2.30
N PRO A 325 -20.90 3.24 3.03
CA PRO A 325 -21.15 4.05 4.21
C PRO A 325 -21.90 5.34 3.82
N PRO A 326 -22.89 5.81 4.61
CA PRO A 326 -23.64 7.03 4.29
C PRO A 326 -22.78 8.28 4.12
N SER A 327 -21.61 8.32 4.77
CA SER A 327 -20.65 9.42 4.68
C SER A 327 -19.77 9.40 3.43
N ASP A 328 -19.78 8.31 2.65
CA ASP A 328 -18.98 8.19 1.43
C ASP A 328 -19.69 7.34 0.36
N LEU A 329 -20.32 8.04 -0.59
CA LEU A 329 -21.14 7.48 -1.66
C LEU A 329 -20.42 7.46 -3.03
N ARG A 330 -19.08 7.50 -3.06
CA ARG A 330 -18.29 7.56 -4.32
C ARG A 330 -18.63 6.43 -5.30
N ARG A 331 -18.73 5.17 -4.86
CA ARG A 331 -19.13 4.05 -5.73
C ARG A 331 -20.54 4.27 -6.29
N TYR A 332 -21.50 4.68 -5.46
CA TYR A 332 -22.89 4.88 -5.89
C TYR A 332 -23.02 5.95 -6.97
N ALA A 333 -22.32 7.08 -6.81
CA ALA A 333 -22.29 8.15 -7.80
C ALA A 333 -21.71 7.68 -9.16
N LEU A 334 -20.67 6.84 -9.13
CA LEU A 334 -20.03 6.29 -10.34
C LEU A 334 -20.90 5.26 -11.07
N LEU A 335 -21.74 4.51 -10.34
CA LEU A 335 -22.66 3.52 -10.91
C LEU A 335 -23.92 4.14 -11.54
N GLY A 336 -24.01 5.47 -11.61
CA GLY A 336 -25.19 6.15 -12.19
C GLY A 336 -26.39 6.16 -11.25
N GLY A 337 -26.18 5.91 -9.96
CA GLY A 337 -27.16 6.19 -8.93
C GLY A 337 -27.41 7.69 -8.87
N GLY A 338 -28.45 8.16 -9.55
CA GLY A 338 -28.79 9.58 -9.59
C GLY A 338 -28.95 10.15 -8.18
N TRP A 339 -28.64 11.43 -8.02
CA TRP A 339 -28.83 12.22 -6.79
C TRP A 339 -30.23 12.09 -6.16
N ALA A 340 -31.23 11.60 -6.92
CA ALA A 340 -32.61 11.39 -6.50
C ALA A 340 -32.87 10.12 -5.66
N GLN A 341 -31.88 9.22 -5.51
CA GLN A 341 -32.02 7.98 -4.72
C GLN A 341 -31.18 8.00 -3.42
N MET A 342 -30.62 9.14 -3.04
CA MET A 342 -30.08 9.30 -1.68
C MET A 342 -31.20 9.02 -0.66
N PRO A 343 -30.98 8.15 0.35
CA PRO A 343 -31.89 8.11 1.49
C PRO A 343 -31.94 9.52 2.07
N LEU A 344 -33.14 10.08 2.07
CA LEU A 344 -33.48 11.43 2.51
C LEU A 344 -32.52 11.95 3.58
N PHE A 345 -31.64 12.87 3.18
CA PHE A 345 -31.07 13.82 4.13
C PHE A 345 -32.27 14.51 4.79
N VAL A 346 -32.47 14.25 6.07
CA VAL A 346 -33.40 15.03 6.89
C VAL A 346 -32.88 16.47 6.87
N GLU A 347 -33.76 17.40 6.48
CA GLU A 347 -33.50 18.83 6.43
C GLU A 347 -32.92 19.36 7.76
N GLY A 348 -31.96 20.30 7.63
CA GLY A 348 -31.38 21.06 8.74
C GLY A 348 -30.04 20.48 9.17
N THR A 349 -28.90 21.14 9.00
CA THR A 349 -28.61 22.55 9.22
C THR A 349 -27.35 22.91 8.45
N TRP A 350 -27.43 23.97 7.64
CA TRP A 350 -26.26 24.73 7.22
C TRP A 350 -25.92 25.73 8.32
N LEU A 351 -24.76 25.59 8.95
CA LEU A 351 -23.95 26.68 9.52
C LEU A 351 -22.49 26.22 9.62
#